data_AF-T1AQJ1-F1
#
_entry.id   AF-T1AQJ1-F1
#
_cell.length_a   1.000
_cell.length_b   1.000
_cell.length_c   1.000
_cell.angle_alpha   90.00
_cell.angle_beta   90.00
_cell.angle_gamma   90.00
#
_symmetry.space_group_name_H-M   'P 1'
#
loop_
_entity.id
_entity.type
_entity.pdbx_description
1 polymer ?
#
loop_
_entity_poly.entity_id
_entity_poly.type
_entity_poly.pdbx_seq_one_letter_code
_entity_poly.pdbx_strand_id
1 'polypeptide(L)'
;DFGSVLTAPAVTVAEENKQLLFDETGTGATFFTPSNKYIVLTGLPTSQIWPDRLVSYLIAQKINKVAIVYCTNDFDASQDNTIVTNLKAAGITPVYNQAVANSTSNYQVLINDIAASHPQAVLELGFPNNDIPFCRACSRAATTSTSCSPSSQASC
;
A
#
# COMPACT_ATOMS: atom_id res chain seq x y z
N ASP A 1 -1.54 -2.91 -11.23
CA ASP A 1 -1.89 -4.30 -10.90
C ASP A 1 -0.70 -5.17 -11.23
N PHE A 2 -0.03 -5.68 -10.19
CA PHE A 2 1.14 -6.53 -10.30
C PHE A 2 0.62 -7.96 -10.20
N GLY A 3 0.78 -8.78 -11.24
CA GLY A 3 0.06 -10.05 -11.45
C GLY A 3 0.25 -11.17 -10.41
N SER A 4 0.74 -10.87 -9.22
CA SER A 4 1.09 -11.80 -8.14
C SER A 4 -0.02 -12.77 -7.77
N VAL A 5 -1.29 -12.38 -7.87
CA VAL A 5 -2.44 -13.28 -7.60
C VAL A 5 -2.47 -14.46 -8.57
N LEU A 6 -2.21 -14.20 -9.85
CA LEU A 6 -2.17 -15.25 -10.88
C LEU A 6 -0.81 -15.94 -10.96
N THR A 7 0.27 -15.23 -10.59
CA THR A 7 1.61 -15.83 -10.51
C THR A 7 1.67 -16.90 -9.41
N ALA A 8 1.07 -16.67 -8.23
CA ALA A 8 1.17 -17.57 -7.08
C ALA A 8 0.94 -19.06 -7.42
N PRO A 9 -0.17 -19.48 -8.06
CA PRO A 9 -0.37 -20.88 -8.43
C PRO A 9 0.64 -21.36 -9.50
N ALA A 10 1.08 -20.50 -10.41
CA ALA A 10 2.07 -20.85 -11.42
C ALA A 10 3.46 -21.12 -10.81
N VAL A 11 3.84 -20.40 -9.75
CA VAL A 11 5.11 -20.64 -9.03
C VAL A 11 5.17 -22.06 -8.47
N THR A 12 4.10 -22.50 -7.79
CA THR A 12 4.03 -23.84 -7.21
C THR A 12 4.16 -24.92 -8.29
N VAL A 13 3.42 -24.78 -9.40
CA VAL A 13 3.47 -25.75 -10.51
C VAL A 13 4.86 -25.78 -11.15
N ALA A 14 5.50 -24.63 -11.33
CA ALA A 14 6.84 -24.51 -11.89
C ALA A 14 7.89 -25.21 -11.00
N GLU A 15 7.80 -25.01 -9.68
CA GLU A 15 8.68 -25.66 -8.71
C GLU A 15 8.49 -27.18 -8.68
N GLU A 16 7.24 -27.66 -8.62
CA GLU A 16 6.90 -29.09 -8.64
C GLU A 16 7.41 -29.79 -9.91
N ASN A 17 7.31 -29.12 -11.06
CA ASN A 17 7.71 -29.68 -12.35
C ASN A 17 9.16 -29.38 -12.74
N LYS A 18 9.92 -28.67 -11.89
CA LYS A 18 11.29 -28.21 -12.17
C LYS A 18 11.41 -27.43 -13.48
N GLN A 19 10.39 -26.65 -13.81
CA GLN A 19 10.33 -25.84 -15.02
C GLN A 19 10.57 -24.38 -14.67
N LEU A 20 11.42 -23.69 -15.44
CA LEU A 20 11.68 -22.29 -15.21
C LEU A 20 10.47 -21.44 -15.63
N LEU A 21 9.88 -20.72 -14.69
CA LEU A 21 8.86 -19.72 -14.92
C LEU A 21 9.50 -18.36 -15.16
N PHE A 22 9.25 -17.79 -16.34
CA PHE A 22 9.51 -16.38 -16.59
C PHE A 22 8.28 -15.58 -16.16
N ASP A 23 8.44 -14.81 -15.10
CA ASP A 23 7.42 -13.88 -14.63
C ASP A 23 7.77 -12.47 -15.07
N GLU A 24 6.83 -11.80 -15.72
CA GLU A 24 7.01 -10.44 -16.18
C GLU A 24 6.72 -9.43 -15.05
N THR A 25 5.69 -9.67 -14.23
CA THR A 25 5.14 -8.63 -13.35
C THR A 25 4.64 -9.09 -11.97
N GLY A 26 4.64 -10.38 -11.65
CA GLY A 26 4.34 -10.86 -10.30
C GLY A 26 5.51 -10.60 -9.35
N THR A 27 5.35 -9.61 -8.47
CA THR A 27 6.44 -9.11 -7.64
C THR A 27 6.41 -9.65 -6.21
N GLY A 28 5.50 -10.55 -5.86
CA GLY A 28 5.35 -11.08 -4.50
C GLY A 28 6.66 -11.58 -3.89
N ALA A 29 7.05 -11.01 -2.75
CA ALA A 29 8.31 -11.32 -2.08
C ALA A 29 8.48 -12.81 -1.76
N THR A 30 7.39 -13.52 -1.46
CA THR A 30 7.39 -14.96 -1.16
C THR A 30 7.72 -15.84 -2.36
N PHE A 31 7.61 -15.34 -3.59
CA PHE A 31 7.98 -16.10 -4.79
C PHE A 31 9.50 -16.23 -4.93
N PHE A 32 10.25 -15.22 -4.49
CA PHE A 32 11.68 -15.06 -4.73
C PHE A 32 12.50 -15.35 -3.48
N THR A 33 12.51 -16.62 -3.07
CA THR A 33 13.27 -17.09 -1.91
C THR A 33 14.53 -17.86 -2.34
N PRO A 34 15.58 -17.96 -1.49
CA PRO A 34 16.76 -18.75 -1.81
C PRO A 34 16.47 -20.24 -2.12
N SER A 35 15.35 -20.76 -1.63
CA SER A 35 14.90 -22.14 -1.87
C SER A 35 14.24 -22.33 -3.23
N ASN A 36 13.56 -21.32 -3.78
CA ASN A 36 12.87 -21.43 -5.06
C ASN A 36 13.79 -21.04 -6.23
N LYS A 37 14.25 -22.04 -6.99
CA LYS A 37 15.19 -21.86 -8.10
C LYS A 37 14.52 -21.76 -9.47
N TYR A 38 13.19 -21.83 -9.52
CA TYR A 38 12.42 -22.06 -10.76
C TYR A 38 11.61 -20.85 -11.21
N ILE A 39 11.97 -19.66 -10.75
CA ILE A 39 11.32 -18.42 -11.15
C ILE A 39 12.36 -17.32 -11.42
N VAL A 40 12.14 -16.55 -12.47
CA VAL A 40 12.89 -15.32 -12.78
C VAL A 40 11.90 -14.20 -13.06
N LEU A 41 12.09 -13.08 -12.36
CA LEU A 41 11.35 -11.84 -12.57
C LEU A 41 12.06 -10.99 -13.63
N THR A 42 11.32 -10.54 -14.64
CA THR A 42 11.90 -9.91 -15.84
C THR A 42 11.49 -8.47 -16.06
N GLY A 43 10.38 -7.99 -15.48
CA GLY A 43 9.85 -6.65 -15.77
C GLY A 43 9.93 -5.62 -14.65
N LEU A 44 9.93 -6.04 -13.36
CA LEU A 44 9.80 -5.12 -12.23
C LEU A 44 10.62 -5.58 -11.01
N PRO A 45 11.03 -4.66 -10.11
CA PRO A 45 11.58 -5.07 -8.81
C PRO A 45 10.51 -5.72 -7.93
N THR A 46 10.91 -6.68 -7.09
CA THR A 46 10.01 -7.37 -6.14
C THR A 46 9.30 -6.39 -5.19
N SER A 47 8.17 -6.78 -4.59
CA SER A 47 7.31 -5.96 -3.72
C SER A 47 8.02 -5.40 -2.48
N GLN A 48 9.13 -6.02 -2.08
CA GLN A 48 10.02 -5.57 -1.00
C GLN A 48 11.10 -4.56 -1.45
N ILE A 49 11.26 -4.29 -2.75
CA ILE A 49 12.33 -3.42 -3.29
C ILE A 49 11.78 -2.10 -3.81
N TRP A 50 10.69 -2.12 -4.57
CA TRP A 50 10.13 -0.87 -5.10
C TRP A 50 9.77 0.16 -4.01
N PRO A 51 9.30 -0.23 -2.79
CA PRO A 51 8.94 0.74 -1.77
C PRO A 51 10.12 1.57 -1.25
N ASP A 52 11.37 1.11 -1.44
CA ASP A 52 12.57 1.89 -1.10
C ASP A 52 12.59 3.25 -1.81
N ARG A 53 12.16 3.28 -3.07
CA ARG A 53 12.10 4.52 -3.87
C ARG A 53 11.02 5.46 -3.36
N LEU A 54 9.87 4.91 -2.95
CA LEU A 54 8.80 5.70 -2.34
C LEU A 54 9.27 6.34 -1.03
N VAL A 55 9.87 5.56 -0.13
CA VAL A 55 10.37 6.09 1.15
C VAL A 55 11.46 7.13 0.93
N SER A 56 12.39 6.88 0.01
CA SER A 56 13.43 7.85 -0.36
C SER A 56 12.84 9.17 -0.84
N TYR A 57 11.77 9.12 -1.64
CA TYR A 57 11.05 10.32 -2.09
C TYR A 57 10.39 11.06 -0.93
N LEU A 58 9.68 10.36 -0.03
CA LEU A 58 9.03 10.98 1.13
C LEU A 58 10.05 11.71 2.02
N ILE A 59 11.19 11.09 2.29
CA ILE A 59 12.29 11.69 3.06
C ILE A 59 12.84 12.93 2.35
N ALA A 60 13.10 12.85 1.04
CA ALA A 60 13.61 13.97 0.27
C ALA A 60 12.63 15.17 0.25
N GLN A 61 11.33 14.90 0.24
CA GLN A 61 10.27 15.93 0.33
C GLN A 61 10.01 16.41 1.77
N LYS A 62 10.75 15.90 2.77
CA LYS A 62 10.59 16.23 4.20
C LYS A 62 9.18 15.91 4.72
N ILE A 63 8.54 14.90 4.15
CA ILE A 63 7.26 14.37 4.61
C ILE A 63 7.54 13.45 5.79
N ASN A 64 7.10 13.84 6.99
CA ASN A 64 7.37 13.13 8.24
C ASN A 64 6.11 12.62 8.96
N LYS A 65 4.91 12.98 8.48
CA LYS A 65 3.63 12.43 8.95
C LYS A 65 3.00 11.57 7.87
N VAL A 66 3.28 10.27 7.91
CA VAL A 66 2.78 9.30 6.94
C VAL A 66 1.69 8.45 7.58
N ALA A 67 0.53 8.36 6.94
CA ALA A 67 -0.52 7.41 7.25
C ALA A 67 -0.50 6.26 6.24
N ILE A 68 -0.69 5.03 6.70
CA ILE A 68 -0.65 3.82 5.88
C ILE A 68 -1.90 2.99 6.13
N VAL A 69 -2.56 2.56 5.05
CA VAL A 69 -3.57 1.50 5.06
C VAL A 69 -3.13 0.45 4.07
N TYR A 70 -3.14 -0.82 4.48
CA TYR A 70 -2.74 -1.91 3.61
C TYR A 70 -3.65 -3.13 3.77
N CYS A 71 -3.74 -3.96 2.75
CA CYS A 71 -4.54 -5.17 2.83
C CYS A 71 -3.81 -6.30 3.55
N THR A 72 -4.53 -7.12 4.31
CA THR A 72 -3.99 -8.27 5.06
C THR A 72 -3.73 -9.45 4.13
N ASN A 73 -2.75 -9.30 3.25
CA ASN A 73 -2.22 -10.36 2.40
C ASN A 73 -0.69 -10.22 2.32
N ASP A 74 0.02 -11.30 1.96
CA ASP A 74 1.48 -11.32 1.98
C ASP A 74 2.10 -10.27 1.04
N PHE A 75 1.42 -9.96 -0.07
CA PHE A 75 1.88 -9.00 -1.06
C PHE A 75 1.94 -7.58 -0.48
N ASP A 76 0.83 -7.09 0.06
CA ASP A 76 0.73 -5.73 0.61
C ASP A 76 1.42 -5.61 1.97
N ALA A 77 1.37 -6.67 2.80
CA ALA A 77 2.10 -6.71 4.06
C ALA A 77 3.63 -6.61 3.87
N SER A 78 4.17 -7.21 2.80
CA SER A 78 5.61 -7.09 2.48
C SER A 78 6.00 -5.65 2.14
N GLN A 79 5.12 -4.92 1.47
CA GLN A 79 5.33 -3.52 1.11
C GLN A 79 5.25 -2.62 2.35
N ASP A 80 4.22 -2.79 3.17
CA ASP A 80 4.08 -2.06 4.45
C ASP A 80 5.31 -2.28 5.34
N ASN A 81 5.76 -3.52 5.51
CA ASN A 81 6.93 -3.83 6.33
C ASN A 81 8.18 -3.07 5.83
N THR A 82 8.42 -3.11 4.52
CA THR A 82 9.54 -2.37 3.89
C THR A 82 9.43 -0.87 4.16
N ILE A 83 8.23 -0.30 3.94
CA ILE A 83 7.97 1.13 4.14
C ILE A 83 8.22 1.53 5.60
N VAL A 84 7.62 0.81 6.55
CA VAL A 84 7.71 1.10 7.98
C VAL A 84 9.14 0.96 8.48
N THR A 85 9.86 -0.08 8.05
CA THR A 85 11.25 -0.32 8.43
C THR A 85 12.14 0.84 7.97
N ASN A 86 12.01 1.25 6.71
CA ASN A 86 12.84 2.32 6.15
C ASN A 86 12.46 3.71 6.70
N LEU A 87 11.17 3.99 6.94
CA LEU A 87 10.75 5.22 7.62
C LEU A 87 11.34 5.30 9.03
N LYS A 88 11.25 4.21 9.81
CA LYS A 88 11.82 4.15 11.16
C LYS A 88 13.33 4.33 11.16
N ALA A 89 14.04 3.73 10.19
CA ALA A 89 15.47 3.93 10.02
C ALA A 89 15.85 5.40 9.76
N ALA A 90 14.94 6.17 9.15
CA ALA A 90 15.08 7.62 8.94
C ALA A 90 14.55 8.48 10.11
N GLY A 91 14.14 7.87 11.23
CA GLY A 91 13.58 8.57 12.39
C GLY A 91 12.13 9.04 12.20
N ILE A 92 11.41 8.49 11.22
CA ILE A 92 10.01 8.80 10.93
C ILE A 92 9.13 7.63 11.39
N THR A 93 8.22 7.90 12.33
CA THR A 93 7.20 6.91 12.75
C THR A 93 5.88 7.24 12.05
N PRO A 94 5.24 6.30 11.34
CA PRO A 94 3.91 6.51 10.79
C PRO A 94 2.92 7.00 11.85
N VAL A 95 2.14 8.03 11.53
CA VAL A 95 1.11 8.58 12.44
C VAL A 95 -0.15 7.72 12.47
N TYR A 96 -0.29 6.85 11.47
CA TYR A 96 -1.35 5.87 11.34
C TYR A 96 -0.82 4.69 10.51
N ASN A 97 -1.05 3.46 10.97
CA ASN A 97 -0.78 2.26 10.20
C ASN A 97 -1.81 1.19 10.59
N GLN A 98 -2.69 0.82 9.65
CA GLN A 98 -3.72 -0.18 9.87
C GLN A 98 -3.85 -1.15 8.70
N ALA A 99 -3.99 -2.43 9.04
CA ALA A 99 -4.29 -3.48 8.09
C ALA A 99 -5.80 -3.65 7.93
N VAL A 100 -6.27 -3.92 6.71
CA VAL A 100 -7.68 -4.18 6.39
C VAL A 100 -7.84 -5.49 5.64
N ALA A 101 -8.98 -6.17 5.77
CA ALA A 101 -9.25 -7.36 4.97
C ALA A 101 -9.30 -7.03 3.47
N ASN A 102 -8.89 -7.96 2.60
CA ASN A 102 -9.06 -7.84 1.15
C ASN A 102 -10.54 -7.60 0.77
N SER A 103 -11.50 -8.04 1.58
CA SER A 103 -12.94 -7.81 1.34
C SER A 103 -13.46 -6.44 1.80
N THR A 104 -12.61 -5.60 2.41
CA THR A 104 -13.00 -4.29 2.94
C THR A 104 -13.42 -3.36 1.81
N SER A 105 -14.65 -2.87 1.89
CA SER A 105 -15.25 -1.96 0.90
C SER A 105 -15.85 -0.69 1.51
N ASN A 106 -15.82 -0.55 2.83
CA ASN A 106 -16.25 0.65 3.55
C ASN A 106 -15.07 1.21 4.37
N TYR A 107 -14.58 2.38 3.95
CA TYR A 107 -13.43 3.05 4.56
C TYR A 107 -13.80 4.29 5.38
N GLN A 108 -15.09 4.59 5.58
CA GLN A 108 -15.50 5.88 6.15
C GLN A 108 -14.89 6.16 7.53
N VAL A 109 -14.86 5.16 8.41
CA VAL A 109 -14.27 5.28 9.75
C VAL A 109 -12.75 5.45 9.65
N LEU A 110 -12.08 4.59 8.87
CA LEU A 110 -10.63 4.65 8.65
C LEU A 110 -10.19 6.02 8.12
N ILE A 111 -10.91 6.59 7.15
CA ILE A 111 -10.61 7.92 6.60
C ILE A 111 -10.76 9.02 7.65
N ASN A 112 -11.77 8.93 8.52
CA ASN A 112 -11.93 9.90 9.60
C ASN A 112 -10.77 9.81 10.62
N ASP A 113 -10.37 8.60 10.99
CA ASP A 113 -9.24 8.38 11.90
C ASP A 113 -7.91 8.85 11.29
N ILE A 114 -7.70 8.56 9.99
CA ILE A 114 -6.55 9.07 9.23
C ILE A 114 -6.56 10.59 9.24
N ALA A 115 -7.69 11.25 8.94
CA ALA A 115 -7.77 12.70 8.96
C ALA A 115 -7.45 13.30 10.34
N ALA A 116 -7.91 12.65 11.42
CA ALA A 116 -7.62 13.06 12.80
C ALA A 116 -6.13 12.92 13.17
N SER A 117 -5.37 12.05 12.50
CA SER A 117 -3.92 11.93 12.69
C SER A 117 -3.11 13.04 11.99
N HIS A 118 -3.76 13.94 11.24
CA HIS A 118 -3.16 15.04 10.49
C HIS A 118 -1.93 14.63 9.63
N PRO A 119 -2.08 13.66 8.72
CA PRO A 119 -1.00 13.19 7.87
C PRO A 119 -0.67 14.22 6.79
N GLN A 120 0.59 14.20 6.35
CA GLN A 120 1.07 14.90 5.16
C GLN A 120 1.00 14.02 3.91
N ALA A 121 1.04 12.70 4.08
CA ALA A 121 0.84 11.72 3.02
C ALA A 121 0.03 10.53 3.53
N VAL A 122 -0.85 10.02 2.68
CA VAL A 122 -1.61 8.79 2.92
C VAL A 122 -1.20 7.79 1.85
N LEU A 123 -0.75 6.62 2.28
CA LEU A 123 -0.38 5.49 1.43
C LEU A 123 -1.47 4.43 1.54
N GLU A 124 -1.96 3.97 0.41
CA GLU A 124 -2.89 2.85 0.34
C GLU A 124 -2.24 1.73 -0.49
N LEU A 125 -2.26 0.53 0.06
CA LEU A 125 -1.65 -0.67 -0.53
C LEU A 125 -2.73 -1.76 -0.61
N GLY A 126 -3.27 -1.96 -1.80
CA GLY A 126 -4.37 -2.88 -2.00
C GLY A 126 -4.53 -3.32 -3.45
N PHE A 127 -5.66 -3.98 -3.67
CA PHE A 127 -6.12 -4.43 -4.97
C PHE A 127 -7.34 -3.60 -5.41
N PRO A 128 -7.77 -3.65 -6.69
CA PRO A 128 -8.86 -2.80 -7.18
C PRO A 128 -10.17 -2.82 -6.37
N ASN A 129 -10.49 -3.93 -5.71
CA ASN A 129 -11.62 -4.07 -4.79
C ASN A 129 -11.48 -3.25 -3.49
N ASN A 130 -10.27 -2.87 -3.10
CA ASN A 130 -9.92 -1.98 -1.99
C ASN A 130 -9.69 -0.54 -2.50
N ASP A 131 -8.90 -0.36 -3.56
CA ASP A 131 -8.49 0.96 -4.09
C ASP A 131 -9.71 1.83 -4.46
N ILE A 132 -10.68 1.24 -5.18
CA ILE A 132 -11.87 1.96 -5.67
C ILE A 132 -12.73 2.48 -4.49
N PRO A 133 -13.16 1.64 -3.53
CA PRO A 133 -13.90 2.14 -2.38
C PRO A 133 -13.08 3.10 -1.50
N PHE A 134 -11.77 2.89 -1.34
CA PHE A 134 -10.90 3.82 -0.61
C PHE A 134 -10.86 5.20 -1.27
N CYS A 135 -10.61 5.27 -2.58
CA CYS A 135 -10.58 6.53 -3.34
C CYS A 135 -11.93 7.26 -3.30
N ARG A 136 -13.05 6.52 -3.40
CA ARG A 136 -14.39 7.11 -3.25
C ARG A 136 -14.61 7.71 -1.86
N ALA A 137 -14.14 7.04 -0.80
CA ALA A 137 -14.23 7.56 0.56
C ALA A 137 -13.38 8.83 0.75
N CYS A 138 -12.16 8.86 0.21
CA CYS A 138 -11.30 10.05 0.21
C CYS A 138 -11.96 11.24 -0.50
N SER A 139 -12.51 11.01 -1.68
CA SER A 139 -13.19 12.05 -2.47
C SER A 139 -14.38 12.66 -1.71
N ARG A 140 -15.17 11.82 -1.01
CA ARG A 140 -16.28 12.29 -0.17
C ARG A 140 -15.77 13.15 1.00
N ALA A 141 -14.76 12.69 1.72
CA ALA A 141 -14.18 13.42 2.85
C ALA A 141 -13.61 14.79 2.43
N ALA A 142 -12.94 14.86 1.28
CA ALA A 142 -12.45 16.12 0.70
C ALA A 142 -13.60 17.10 0.41
N THR A 143 -14.71 16.60 -0.15
CA THR A 143 -15.89 17.41 -0.43
C THR A 143 -16.54 17.94 0.85
N THR A 144 -16.62 17.12 1.90
CA THR A 144 -17.16 17.54 3.21
C THR A 144 -16.29 18.62 3.86
N SER A 145 -14.96 18.49 3.78
CA SER A 145 -14.03 19.51 4.30
C SER A 145 -14.15 20.87 3.60
N THR A 146 -14.55 20.87 2.31
CA THR A 146 -14.77 22.10 1.52
C THR A 146 -16.13 22.73 1.83
N SER A 147 -17.12 21.94 2.23
CA SER A 147 -18.47 22.42 2.58
C SER A 147 -18.58 23.07 3.97
N CYS A 148 -17.58 22.90 4.84
CA CYS A 148 -17.49 23.54 6.14
C CYS A 148 -16.61 24.80 6.09
N SER A 149 -16.94 25.75 5.21
CA SER A 149 -16.48 27.14 5.34
C SER A 149 -17.60 27.96 5.98
N PRO A 150 -17.44 28.52 7.19
CA PRO A 150 -18.48 29.32 7.82
C PRO A 150 -18.49 30.72 7.19
N SER A 151 -19.26 30.89 6.12
CA SER A 151 -19.63 32.23 5.67
C SER A 151 -20.84 32.73 6.47
N SER A 152 -20.61 33.87 7.14
CA SER A 152 -21.53 34.78 7.83
C SER A 152 -22.07 34.37 9.20
N GLN A 153 -21.33 34.79 10.23
CA GLN A 153 -21.93 35.68 11.23
C GLN A 153 -22.65 36.82 10.50
N ALA A 154 -23.94 37.00 10.76
CA ALA A 154 -24.64 38.27 10.63
C ALA A 154 -25.63 38.37 11.79
N SER A 155 -25.51 39.47 12.51
CA SER A 155 -25.96 39.74 13.88
C SER A 155 -27.46 40.00 14.03
N CYS A 156 -27.93 39.95 15.29
CA CYS A 156 -28.99 40.86 15.77
C CYS A 156 -28.49 42.31 15.78
#